data_AF-A0A1I4R1T6-F1
#
_entry.id   AF-A0A1I4R1T6-F1
#
_cell.length_a   1.000
_cell.length_b   1.000
_cell.length_c   1.000
_cell.angle_alpha   90.00
_cell.angle_beta   90.00
_cell.angle_gamma   90.00
#
_symmetry.space_group_name_H-M   'P 1'
#
loop_
_entity.id
_entity.type
_entity.pdbx_description
1 polymer ?
#
loop_
_entity_poly.entity_id
_entity_poly.type
_entity_poly.pdbx_seq_one_letter_code
_entity_poly.pdbx_strand_id
1 'polypeptide(L)'
;MVNIAFETRVNAFLHQRYAASKSYQEGRGRIFDISFEEYCAIWKSSRYQLARLRERILMRDAWEFMASEDGYVLTWKNKDAFKAGIINAQTMEIKTRKKSRRVCHMQPGETHRPESIEKIRKARTGTTQSPSVRQAIGKALKGQPKSAEHKAKMKAAALARHARRREQSLSSMATENTFPLNGKVPVNQSKPSSQISVQ
;
A
#
# COMPACT_ATOMS: atom_id res chain seq x y z
N MET A 1 -37.53 -33.60 6.41
CA MET A 1 -38.21 -32.51 5.68
C MET A 1 -37.28 -31.32 5.63
N VAL A 2 -36.85 -30.89 4.44
CA VAL A 2 -36.04 -29.67 4.30
C VAL A 2 -36.93 -28.50 4.68
N ASN A 3 -36.52 -27.69 5.66
CA ASN A 3 -37.30 -26.54 6.10
C ASN A 3 -37.26 -25.48 5.00
N ILE A 4 -38.29 -25.45 4.14
CA ILE A 4 -38.38 -24.58 2.96
C ILE A 4 -38.17 -23.11 3.36
N ALA A 5 -38.77 -22.67 4.48
CA ALA A 5 -38.62 -21.31 5.00
C ALA A 5 -37.18 -20.97 5.44
N PHE A 6 -36.39 -21.97 5.83
CA PHE A 6 -34.97 -21.76 6.14
C PHE A 6 -34.13 -21.62 4.88
N GLU A 7 -34.31 -22.50 3.89
CA GLU A 7 -33.59 -22.39 2.62
C GLU A 7 -33.92 -21.09 1.89
N THR A 8 -35.17 -20.59 1.96
CA THR A 8 -35.53 -19.26 1.43
C THR A 8 -34.71 -18.15 2.08
N ARG A 9 -34.50 -18.20 3.41
CA ARG A 9 -33.67 -17.23 4.12
C ARG A 9 -32.19 -17.31 3.70
N VAL A 10 -31.66 -18.52 3.53
CA VAL A 10 -30.29 -18.73 3.05
C VAL A 10 -30.12 -18.17 1.64
N ASN A 11 -31.05 -18.46 0.73
CA ASN A 11 -31.02 -17.96 -0.65
C ASN A 11 -31.15 -16.44 -0.70
N ALA A 12 -32.04 -15.84 0.10
CA ALA A 12 -32.16 -14.39 0.21
C ALA A 12 -30.86 -13.73 0.69
N PHE A 13 -30.19 -14.34 1.68
CA PHE A 13 -28.89 -13.87 2.16
C PHE A 13 -27.82 -13.96 1.06
N LEU A 14 -27.75 -15.09 0.35
CA LEU A 14 -26.81 -15.27 -0.76
C LEU A 14 -27.07 -14.29 -1.91
N HIS A 15 -28.34 -13.98 -2.21
CA HIS A 15 -28.70 -12.96 -3.20
C HIS A 15 -28.18 -11.58 -2.83
N GLN A 16 -28.36 -11.16 -1.58
CA GLN A 16 -27.82 -9.87 -1.11
C GLN A 16 -26.30 -9.83 -1.23
N ARG A 17 -25.61 -10.94 -0.90
CA ARG A 17 -24.15 -11.06 -1.03
C ARG A 17 -23.69 -11.05 -2.47
N TYR A 18 -24.42 -11.70 -3.36
CA TYR A 18 -24.17 -11.69 -4.80
C TYR A 18 -24.27 -10.26 -5.35
N ALA A 19 -25.35 -9.54 -5.05
CA ALA A 19 -25.55 -8.16 -5.49
C ALA A 19 -24.43 -7.23 -4.98
N ALA A 20 -24.08 -7.33 -3.70
CA ALA A 20 -22.97 -6.57 -3.13
C ALA A 20 -21.62 -6.90 -3.78
N SER A 21 -21.39 -8.16 -4.11
CA SER A 21 -20.16 -8.60 -4.79
C SER A 21 -20.10 -8.07 -6.22
N LYS A 22 -21.21 -8.13 -6.96
CA LYS A 22 -21.33 -7.60 -8.32
C LYS A 22 -21.02 -6.10 -8.35
N SER A 23 -21.73 -5.31 -7.55
CA SER A 23 -21.52 -3.86 -7.44
C SER A 23 -20.06 -3.49 -7.09
N TYR A 24 -19.46 -4.20 -6.13
CA TYR A 24 -18.07 -3.94 -5.73
C TYR A 24 -17.05 -4.22 -6.85
N GLN A 25 -17.27 -5.27 -7.65
CA GLN A 25 -16.33 -5.67 -8.70
C GLN A 25 -16.49 -4.80 -9.95
N GLU A 26 -17.73 -4.51 -10.34
CA GLU A 26 -18.05 -3.58 -11.43
C GLU A 26 -17.53 -2.17 -11.12
N GLY A 27 -17.69 -1.70 -9.88
CA GLY A 27 -17.11 -0.42 -9.42
C GLY A 27 -15.57 -0.38 -9.44
N ARG A 28 -14.90 -1.52 -9.56
CA ARG A 28 -13.44 -1.63 -9.75
C ARG A 28 -13.03 -1.88 -11.20
N GLY A 29 -13.97 -1.75 -12.14
CA GLY A 29 -13.74 -1.94 -13.57
C GLY A 29 -13.46 -3.38 -13.98
N ARG A 30 -13.97 -4.37 -13.23
CA ARG A 30 -13.83 -5.80 -13.55
C ARG A 30 -15.09 -6.32 -14.21
N ILE A 31 -14.92 -7.29 -15.10
CA ILE A 31 -16.02 -7.95 -15.79
C ILE A 31 -16.58 -9.03 -14.85
N PHE A 32 -17.84 -8.86 -14.44
CA PHE A 32 -18.55 -9.79 -13.57
C PHE A 32 -19.46 -10.70 -14.42
N ASP A 33 -18.92 -11.83 -14.85
CA ASP A 33 -19.59 -12.81 -15.71
C ASP A 33 -19.89 -14.10 -14.91
N ILE A 34 -20.63 -13.93 -13.82
CA ILE A 34 -21.13 -15.02 -12.99
C ILE A 34 -22.61 -14.80 -12.80
N SER A 35 -23.42 -15.78 -13.18
CA SER A 35 -24.84 -15.81 -12.85
C SER A 35 -25.07 -16.14 -11.37
N PHE A 36 -26.27 -15.86 -10.86
CA PHE A 36 -26.60 -16.20 -9.47
C PHE A 36 -26.59 -17.73 -9.22
N GLU A 37 -26.98 -18.52 -10.22
CA GLU A 37 -26.98 -19.99 -10.13
C GLU A 37 -25.57 -20.54 -10.01
N GLU A 38 -24.64 -20.04 -10.83
CA GLU A 38 -23.22 -20.37 -10.74
C GLU A 38 -22.62 -19.92 -9.41
N TYR A 39 -22.98 -18.72 -8.94
CA TYR A 39 -22.57 -18.26 -7.62
C TYR A 39 -23.01 -19.22 -6.51
N CYS A 40 -24.26 -19.70 -6.57
CA CYS A 40 -24.76 -20.73 -5.66
C CYS A 40 -24.00 -22.06 -5.82
N ALA A 41 -23.61 -22.43 -7.05
CA ALA A 41 -22.83 -23.63 -7.30
C ALA A 41 -21.43 -23.56 -6.64
N ILE A 42 -20.77 -22.39 -6.64
CA ILE A 42 -19.49 -22.18 -5.93
C ILE A 42 -19.66 -22.35 -4.42
N TRP A 43 -20.79 -21.91 -3.84
CA TRP A 43 -21.08 -22.17 -2.43
C TRP A 43 -21.34 -23.65 -2.15
N LYS A 44 -22.07 -24.34 -3.04
CA LYS A 44 -22.37 -25.77 -2.93
C LYS A 44 -21.14 -26.66 -3.08
N SER A 45 -20.13 -26.23 -3.85
CA SER A 45 -18.86 -26.98 -3.97
C SER A 45 -18.12 -27.04 -2.64
N SER A 46 -18.35 -26.08 -1.74
CA SER A 46 -17.76 -26.03 -0.41
C SER A 46 -18.76 -26.40 0.68
N ARG A 47 -19.03 -27.71 0.81
CA ARG A 47 -20.01 -28.25 1.77
C ARG A 47 -19.85 -27.69 3.19
N TYR A 48 -18.61 -27.62 3.68
CA TYR A 48 -18.30 -27.12 5.02
C TYR A 48 -18.65 -25.63 5.18
N GLN A 49 -18.30 -24.79 4.20
CA GLN A 49 -18.56 -23.35 4.30
C GLN A 49 -20.05 -23.05 4.23
N LEU A 50 -20.79 -23.77 3.38
CA LEU A 50 -22.24 -23.64 3.29
C LEU A 50 -22.93 -24.11 4.58
N ALA A 51 -22.51 -25.25 5.14
CA ALA A 51 -23.03 -25.73 6.43
C ALA A 51 -22.77 -24.71 7.55
N ARG A 52 -21.55 -24.18 7.62
CA ARG A 52 -21.18 -23.17 8.61
C ARG A 52 -21.96 -21.87 8.43
N LEU A 53 -22.20 -21.44 7.18
CA LEU A 53 -23.03 -20.26 6.90
C LEU A 53 -24.48 -20.51 7.36
N ARG A 54 -25.03 -21.68 7.08
CA ARG A 54 -26.38 -22.06 7.54
C ARG A 54 -26.50 -21.99 9.07
N GLU A 55 -25.52 -22.53 9.80
CA GLU A 55 -25.47 -22.41 11.26
C GLU A 55 -25.47 -20.93 11.71
N ARG A 56 -24.67 -20.08 11.08
CA ARG A 56 -24.60 -18.66 11.42
C ARG A 56 -25.89 -17.89 11.11
N ILE A 57 -26.58 -18.26 10.02
CA ILE A 57 -27.90 -17.71 9.69
C ILE A 57 -28.93 -18.13 10.73
N LEU A 58 -28.87 -19.37 11.22
CA LEU A 58 -29.73 -19.85 12.29
C LEU A 58 -29.48 -19.07 13.59
N MET A 59 -28.21 -18.80 13.92
CA MET A 59 -27.81 -17.99 15.08
C MET A 59 -28.09 -16.48 14.94
N ARG A 60 -28.62 -16.03 13.79
CA ARG A 60 -28.84 -14.60 13.46
C ARG A 60 -27.57 -13.73 13.49
N ASP A 61 -26.41 -14.37 13.35
CA ASP A 61 -25.07 -13.77 13.46
C ASP A 61 -24.31 -13.81 12.12
N ALA A 62 -25.01 -14.09 11.03
CA ALA A 62 -24.38 -14.27 9.71
C ALA A 62 -23.65 -13.01 9.23
N TRP A 63 -24.18 -11.82 9.51
CA TRP A 63 -23.57 -10.57 9.05
C TRP A 63 -22.28 -10.23 9.79
N GLU A 64 -22.26 -10.37 11.12
CA GLU A 64 -21.07 -10.13 11.94
C GLU A 64 -19.98 -11.16 11.62
N PHE A 65 -20.37 -12.44 11.50
CA PHE A 65 -19.46 -13.48 11.05
C PHE A 65 -18.84 -13.16 9.69
N MET A 66 -19.61 -12.69 8.71
CA MET A 66 -19.09 -12.35 7.38
C MET A 66 -18.21 -11.08 7.38
N ALA A 67 -18.37 -10.20 8.37
CA ALA A 67 -17.50 -9.05 8.59
C ALA A 67 -16.18 -9.44 9.28
N SER A 68 -16.18 -10.49 10.08
CA SER A 68 -15.00 -11.02 10.78
C SER A 68 -13.89 -11.50 9.83
N GLU A 69 -12.68 -11.67 10.36
CA GLU A 69 -11.52 -12.14 9.59
C GLU A 69 -11.67 -13.61 9.09
N ASP A 70 -12.49 -14.39 9.78
CA ASP A 70 -12.86 -15.75 9.38
C ASP A 70 -14.10 -15.80 8.48
N GLY A 71 -14.73 -14.65 8.25
CA GLY A 71 -15.84 -14.49 7.32
C GLY A 71 -15.47 -14.91 5.90
N TYR A 72 -16.47 -15.38 5.16
CA TYR A 72 -16.29 -15.87 3.81
C TYR A 72 -16.41 -14.75 2.77
N VAL A 73 -15.56 -14.81 1.75
CA VAL A 73 -15.55 -13.88 0.63
C VAL A 73 -15.36 -14.60 -0.68
N LEU A 74 -16.00 -14.06 -1.72
CA LEU A 74 -15.75 -14.45 -3.10
C LEU A 74 -14.38 -13.91 -3.50
N THR A 75 -13.45 -14.82 -3.78
CA THR A 75 -12.07 -14.50 -4.13
C THR A 75 -11.59 -15.34 -5.32
N TRP A 76 -10.41 -15.00 -5.82
CA TRP A 76 -9.81 -15.68 -6.95
C TRP A 76 -9.22 -17.00 -6.50
N LYS A 77 -9.30 -18.04 -7.35
CA LYS A 77 -8.60 -19.30 -7.12
C LYS A 77 -7.09 -19.09 -7.12
N ASN A 78 -6.62 -18.48 -8.22
CA ASN A 78 -5.21 -18.29 -8.53
C ASN A 78 -4.93 -16.83 -8.90
N LYS A 79 -3.64 -16.46 -8.86
CA LYS A 79 -3.18 -15.12 -9.18
C LYS A 79 -3.30 -14.78 -10.67
N ASP A 80 -3.17 -15.76 -11.55
CA ASP A 80 -3.30 -15.57 -13.00
C ASP A 80 -4.73 -15.19 -13.36
N ALA A 81 -5.70 -15.83 -12.70
CA ALA A 81 -7.10 -15.44 -12.81
C ALA A 81 -7.33 -14.00 -12.33
N PHE A 82 -6.70 -13.60 -11.21
CA PHE A 82 -6.76 -12.23 -10.74
C PHE A 82 -6.19 -11.22 -11.75
N LYS A 83 -5.10 -11.58 -12.46
CA LYS A 83 -4.50 -10.74 -13.51
C LYS A 83 -5.37 -10.65 -14.75
N ALA A 84 -6.04 -11.73 -15.13
CA ALA A 84 -6.98 -11.76 -16.26
C ALA A 84 -8.19 -10.84 -16.02
N GLY A 85 -8.61 -10.66 -14.76
CA GLY A 85 -9.65 -9.69 -14.41
C GLY A 85 -11.08 -10.09 -14.79
N ILE A 86 -11.26 -11.30 -15.32
CA ILE A 86 -12.55 -11.88 -15.70
C ILE A 86 -13.05 -12.78 -14.56
N ILE A 87 -14.14 -12.35 -13.94
CA ILE A 87 -14.79 -13.08 -12.84
C ILE A 87 -15.75 -14.09 -13.47
N ASN A 88 -15.44 -15.38 -13.40
CA ASN A 88 -16.27 -16.48 -13.90
C ASN A 88 -16.33 -17.63 -12.86
N ALA A 89 -17.23 -18.59 -13.06
CA ALA A 89 -17.41 -19.71 -12.12
C ALA A 89 -16.15 -20.57 -11.92
N GLN A 90 -15.26 -20.60 -12.92
CA GLN A 90 -14.03 -21.38 -12.89
C GLN A 90 -12.88 -20.65 -12.18
N THR A 91 -12.83 -19.33 -12.24
CA THR A 91 -11.76 -18.48 -11.70
C THR A 91 -12.00 -18.10 -10.24
N MET A 92 -13.25 -18.20 -9.78
CA MET A 92 -13.66 -17.77 -8.44
C MET A 92 -13.88 -18.94 -7.47
N GLU A 93 -13.65 -18.66 -6.20
CA GLU A 93 -13.84 -19.60 -5.09
C GLU A 93 -14.22 -18.83 -3.82
N ILE A 94 -14.96 -19.48 -2.92
CA ILE A 94 -15.24 -18.94 -1.59
C ILE A 94 -14.11 -19.33 -0.65
N LYS A 95 -13.45 -18.32 -0.06
CA LYS A 95 -12.41 -18.52 0.98
C LYS A 95 -12.68 -17.60 2.16
N THR A 96 -12.01 -17.87 3.28
CA THR A 96 -11.98 -16.91 4.39
C THR A 96 -11.26 -15.63 3.97
N ARG A 97 -11.62 -14.48 4.55
CA ARG A 97 -10.94 -13.19 4.28
C ARG A 97 -9.44 -13.31 4.52
N LYS A 98 -9.04 -13.97 5.61
CA LYS A 98 -7.62 -14.24 5.93
C LYS A 98 -6.88 -14.94 4.79
N LYS A 99 -7.48 -15.97 4.17
CA LYS A 99 -6.88 -16.69 3.03
C LYS A 99 -6.90 -15.83 1.77
N SER A 100 -8.00 -15.12 1.49
CA SER A 100 -8.12 -14.24 0.33
C SER A 100 -7.04 -13.16 0.29
N ARG A 101 -6.65 -12.59 1.45
CA ARG A 101 -5.57 -11.59 1.51
C ARG A 101 -4.26 -12.16 0.95
N ARG A 102 -3.96 -13.43 1.26
CA ARG A 102 -2.72 -14.11 0.83
C ARG A 102 -2.71 -14.45 -0.65
N VAL A 103 -3.87 -14.76 -1.25
CA VAL A 103 -3.96 -15.08 -2.69
C VAL A 103 -3.47 -13.91 -3.54
N CYS A 104 -3.79 -12.69 -3.13
CA CYS A 104 -3.40 -11.48 -3.84
C CYS A 104 -2.06 -10.90 -3.38
N HIS A 105 -1.32 -11.57 -2.48
CA HIS A 105 0.00 -11.10 -2.08
C HIS A 105 1.01 -11.18 -3.23
N MET A 106 1.95 -10.24 -3.21
CA MET A 106 3.11 -10.29 -4.10
C MET A 106 3.99 -11.47 -3.74
N GLN A 107 4.45 -12.17 -4.76
CA GLN A 107 5.36 -13.31 -4.61
C GLN A 107 6.82 -12.85 -4.74
N PRO A 108 7.78 -13.58 -4.15
CA PRO A 108 9.19 -13.30 -4.36
C PRO A 108 9.53 -13.25 -5.85
N GLY A 109 10.19 -12.19 -6.30
CA GLY A 109 10.57 -11.97 -7.70
C GLY A 109 9.63 -11.10 -8.52
N GLU A 110 8.43 -10.78 -8.02
CA GLU A 110 7.55 -9.82 -8.70
C GLU A 110 7.97 -8.38 -8.44
N THR A 111 7.95 -7.57 -9.49
CA THR A 111 8.26 -6.14 -9.40
C THR A 111 7.04 -5.34 -8.95
N HIS A 112 7.25 -4.42 -8.00
CA HIS A 112 6.21 -3.48 -7.62
C HIS A 112 5.88 -2.54 -8.78
N ARG A 113 4.60 -2.15 -8.89
CA ARG A 113 4.21 -1.05 -9.78
C ARG A 113 4.91 0.25 -9.35
N PRO A 114 5.27 1.15 -10.28
CA PRO A 114 5.96 2.40 -9.96
C PRO A 114 5.20 3.23 -8.91
N GLU A 115 3.87 3.30 -9.01
CA GLU A 115 3.01 3.97 -8.03
C GLU A 115 3.13 3.36 -6.61
N SER A 116 3.24 2.03 -6.52
CA SER A 116 3.43 1.35 -5.24
C SER A 116 4.82 1.62 -4.67
N ILE A 117 5.85 1.66 -5.51
CA ILE A 117 7.22 2.02 -5.11
C ILE A 117 7.23 3.42 -4.52
N GLU A 118 6.59 4.39 -5.19
CA GLU A 118 6.53 5.77 -4.71
C GLU A 118 5.76 5.89 -3.40
N LYS A 119 4.64 5.18 -3.26
CA LYS A 119 3.87 5.15 -2.01
C LYS A 119 4.70 4.57 -0.86
N ILE A 120 5.43 3.48 -1.11
CA ILE A 120 6.35 2.89 -0.12
C ILE A 120 7.47 3.86 0.21
N ARG A 121 8.05 4.54 -0.79
CA ARG A 121 9.09 5.54 -0.61
C ARG A 121 8.59 6.66 0.29
N LYS A 122 7.45 7.28 -0.03
CA LYS A 122 6.83 8.35 0.77
C LYS A 122 6.56 7.90 2.20
N ALA A 123 6.06 6.68 2.39
CA ALA A 123 5.81 6.14 3.72
C ALA A 123 7.09 5.90 4.55
N ARG A 124 8.24 5.67 3.90
CA ARG A 124 9.54 5.46 4.57
C ARG A 124 10.34 6.74 4.76
N THR A 125 10.12 7.75 3.92
CA THR A 125 10.82 9.04 4.02
C THR A 125 10.39 9.76 5.30
N GLY A 126 11.35 10.10 6.16
CA GLY A 126 11.09 10.80 7.42
C GLY A 126 10.75 9.91 8.62
N THR A 127 10.57 8.60 8.42
CA THR A 127 10.35 7.66 9.54
C THR A 127 11.68 7.34 10.22
N THR A 128 11.82 7.77 11.47
CA THR A 128 13.00 7.48 12.27
C THR A 128 12.89 6.11 12.91
N GLN A 129 13.88 5.24 12.69
CA GLN A 129 13.94 3.93 13.38
C GLN A 129 14.07 4.13 14.89
N SER A 130 13.38 3.30 15.67
CA SER A 130 13.44 3.36 17.13
C SER A 130 14.87 3.09 17.65
N PRO A 131 15.25 3.64 18.80
CA PRO A 131 16.59 3.46 19.37
C PRO A 131 16.93 1.98 19.61
N SER A 132 15.95 1.16 20.03
CA SER A 132 16.12 -0.29 20.21
C SER A 132 16.50 -0.99 18.89
N VAL A 133 15.83 -0.66 17.78
CA VAL A 133 16.16 -1.22 16.45
C VAL A 133 17.55 -0.79 15.99
N ARG A 134 17.93 0.47 16.22
CA ARG A 134 19.28 0.97 15.90
C ARG A 134 20.37 0.23 16.66
N GLN A 135 20.16 -0.03 17.94
CA GLN A 135 21.12 -0.79 18.75
C GLN A 135 21.22 -2.26 18.28
N ALA A 136 20.11 -2.90 17.96
CA ALA A 136 20.11 -4.26 17.42
C ALA A 136 20.88 -4.35 16.09
N ILE A 137 20.64 -3.41 15.17
CA ILE A 137 21.38 -3.31 13.91
C ILE A 137 22.88 -3.06 14.18
N GLY A 138 23.20 -2.16 15.11
CA GLY A 138 24.58 -1.86 15.49
C GLY A 138 25.33 -3.08 16.04
N LYS A 139 24.69 -3.88 16.90
CA LYS A 139 25.27 -5.13 17.42
C LYS A 139 25.50 -6.15 16.30
N ALA A 140 24.54 -6.32 15.39
CA ALA A 140 24.66 -7.26 14.28
C ALA A 140 25.77 -6.90 13.29
N LEU A 141 26.04 -5.61 13.09
CA LEU A 141 27.06 -5.13 12.15
C LEU A 141 28.46 -4.97 12.77
N LYS A 142 28.58 -4.97 14.10
CA LYS A 142 29.86 -4.78 14.79
C LYS A 142 30.76 -6.00 14.57
N GLY A 143 31.93 -5.78 13.95
CA GLY A 143 32.94 -6.83 13.72
C GLY A 143 32.79 -7.62 12.41
N GLN A 144 31.76 -7.36 11.61
CA GLN A 144 31.57 -8.01 10.30
C GLN A 144 32.40 -7.28 9.22
N PRO A 145 33.44 -7.91 8.63
CA PRO A 145 34.22 -7.29 7.57
C PRO A 145 33.39 -7.16 6.30
N LYS A 146 33.32 -5.94 5.74
CA LYS A 146 32.69 -5.68 4.43
C LYS A 146 33.52 -6.32 3.31
N SER A 147 32.86 -6.97 2.35
CA SER A 147 33.52 -7.55 1.17
C SER A 147 34.25 -6.49 0.34
N ALA A 148 35.27 -6.93 -0.43
CA ALA A 148 36.07 -6.04 -1.28
C ALA A 148 35.22 -5.29 -2.32
N GLU A 149 34.25 -5.98 -2.94
CA GLU A 149 33.30 -5.38 -3.88
C GLU A 149 32.44 -4.28 -3.23
N HIS A 150 32.02 -4.51 -1.98
CA HIS A 150 31.22 -3.52 -1.25
C HIS A 150 32.03 -2.26 -0.92
N LYS A 151 33.32 -2.42 -0.57
CA LYS A 151 34.24 -1.29 -0.36
C LYS A 151 34.46 -0.48 -1.64
N ALA A 152 34.64 -1.16 -2.78
CA ALA A 152 34.81 -0.50 -4.08
C ALA A 152 33.56 0.30 -4.47
N LYS A 153 32.36 -0.25 -4.31
CA LYS A 153 31.09 0.45 -4.54
C LYS A 153 30.93 1.68 -3.63
N MET A 154 31.30 1.56 -2.36
CA MET A 154 31.29 2.71 -1.43
C MET A 154 32.26 3.81 -1.86
N LYS A 155 33.48 3.46 -2.28
CA LYS A 155 34.47 4.43 -2.77
C LYS A 155 33.97 5.16 -4.01
N ALA A 156 33.40 4.43 -4.98
CA ALA A 156 32.81 5.02 -6.18
C ALA A 156 31.66 5.97 -5.85
N ALA A 157 30.75 5.56 -4.96
CA ALA A 157 29.63 6.39 -4.53
C ALA A 157 30.08 7.67 -3.78
N ALA A 158 31.12 7.56 -2.94
CA ALA A 158 31.70 8.71 -2.26
C ALA A 158 32.31 9.70 -3.25
N LEU A 159 33.08 9.21 -4.23
CA LEU A 159 33.67 10.04 -5.29
C LEU A 159 32.60 10.76 -6.10
N ALA A 160 31.54 10.05 -6.53
CA ALA A 160 30.43 10.65 -7.27
C ALA A 160 29.71 11.74 -6.44
N ARG A 161 29.52 11.51 -5.13
CA ARG A 161 28.95 12.52 -4.23
C ARG A 161 29.85 13.74 -4.09
N HIS A 162 31.17 13.56 -4.00
CA HIS A 162 32.12 14.66 -3.93
C HIS A 162 32.16 15.45 -5.24
N ALA A 163 32.12 14.78 -6.40
CA ALA A 163 32.03 15.42 -7.70
C ALA A 163 30.76 16.28 -7.81
N ARG A 164 29.58 15.72 -7.51
CA ARG A 164 28.31 16.47 -7.51
C ARG A 164 28.35 17.67 -6.57
N ARG A 165 28.96 17.53 -5.39
CA ARG A 165 29.09 18.64 -4.44
C ARG A 165 30.02 19.74 -4.97
N ARG A 166 31.11 19.37 -5.65
CA ARG A 166 32.01 20.35 -6.29
C ARG A 166 31.34 21.07 -7.44
N GLU A 167 30.61 20.36 -8.29
CA GLU A 167 29.83 20.96 -9.38
C GLU A 167 28.76 21.91 -8.83
N GLN A 168 28.08 21.54 -7.76
CA GLN A 168 27.11 22.41 -7.08
C GLN A 168 27.77 23.65 -6.45
N SER A 169 28.96 23.52 -5.85
CA SER A 169 29.69 24.68 -5.30
C SER A 169 30.28 25.59 -6.38
N LEU A 170 30.73 25.01 -7.51
CA LEU A 170 31.21 25.78 -8.66
C LEU A 170 30.05 26.48 -9.38
N SER A 171 28.90 25.83 -9.49
CA SER A 171 27.68 26.42 -10.03
C SER A 171 27.13 27.53 -9.13
N SER A 172 27.21 27.41 -7.80
CA SER A 172 26.79 28.48 -6.89
C SER A 172 27.72 29.70 -6.93
N MET A 173 29.02 29.48 -7.14
CA MET A 173 30.02 30.55 -7.33
C MET A 173 29.89 31.24 -8.70
N ALA A 174 29.40 30.55 -9.73
CA ALA A 174 29.14 31.16 -11.03
C ALA A 174 27.90 32.09 -11.03
N THR A 175 26.92 31.82 -10.16
CA THR A 175 25.71 32.64 -10.04
C THR A 175 25.85 33.86 -9.12
N GLU A 176 26.87 33.94 -8.27
CA GLU A 176 27.10 35.10 -7.37
C GLU A 176 27.93 36.24 -7.99
N ASN A 177 28.37 36.11 -9.25
CA ASN A 177 29.09 37.18 -9.97
C ASN A 177 28.17 38.17 -10.74
N THR A 178 26.89 38.26 -10.39
CA THR A 178 26.03 39.38 -10.81
C THR A 178 25.74 40.29 -9.62
N PHE A 179 26.80 40.81 -8.98
CA PHE A 179 26.71 42.02 -8.17
C PHE A 179 26.92 43.22 -9.12
N PRO A 180 25.93 44.13 -9.31
CA PRO A 180 26.14 45.31 -10.12
C PRO A 180 27.05 46.27 -9.35
N LEU A 181 28.31 46.38 -9.78
CA LEU A 181 29.20 47.46 -9.36
C LEU A 181 28.93 48.70 -10.21
N ASN A 182 29.02 49.85 -9.54
CA ASN A 182 29.13 51.22 -10.05
C ASN A 182 27.79 51.96 -10.27
N GLY A 183 27.52 53.15 -9.72
CA GLY A 183 28.38 54.07 -8.97
C GLY A 183 27.60 55.26 -8.37
N LYS A 184 28.28 55.94 -7.43
CA LYS A 184 28.07 57.26 -6.80
C LYS A 184 26.85 58.13 -7.17
N VAL A 185 26.14 58.61 -6.14
CA VAL A 185 25.58 59.98 -6.02
C VAL A 185 25.77 60.43 -4.55
N PRO A 186 26.09 61.70 -4.26
CA PRO A 186 26.85 62.09 -3.07
C PRO A 186 26.01 62.36 -1.82
N VAL A 187 26.72 62.25 -0.69
CA VAL A 187 26.63 63.05 0.54
C VAL A 187 25.43 64.00 0.64
N ASN A 188 24.58 63.78 1.64
CA ASN A 188 24.11 64.90 2.43
C ASN A 188 24.07 64.55 3.93
N GLN A 189 24.83 65.32 4.69
CA GLN A 189 24.90 65.26 6.14
C GLN A 189 23.71 66.03 6.71
N SER A 190 22.95 65.41 7.63
CA SER A 190 22.38 66.13 8.77
C SER A 190 21.86 65.13 9.81
N LYS A 191 22.64 64.98 10.89
CA LYS A 191 22.09 64.68 12.22
C LYS A 191 21.26 65.90 12.66
N PRO A 192 20.17 65.72 13.44
CA PRO A 192 20.38 65.67 14.89
C PRO A 192 19.59 64.60 15.65
N SER A 193 20.10 64.42 16.86
CA SER A 193 19.68 63.70 18.06
C SER A 193 18.22 63.77 18.50
N SER A 194 17.92 62.93 19.51
CA SER A 194 16.75 62.87 20.42
C SER A 194 15.59 62.01 19.90
N GLN A 195 14.92 61.15 20.68
CA GLN A 195 14.89 60.95 22.13
C GLN A 195 14.24 59.59 22.43
N ILE A 196 14.63 58.99 23.55
CA ILE A 196 13.97 57.86 24.20
C ILE A 196 12.56 58.30 24.63
N SER A 197 11.54 57.48 24.38
CA SER A 197 10.34 57.46 25.22
C SER A 197 9.82 56.04 25.36
N VAL A 198 9.88 55.60 26.61
CA VAL A 198 9.17 54.46 27.21
C VAL A 198 7.67 54.76 27.19
N GLN A 199 6.86 53.76 26.86
CA GLN A 199 5.58 53.46 27.54
C GLN A 199 5.25 51.98 27.33
#